data_AF-A0A5N6DKH6-F1
#
_entry.id   AF-A0A5N6DKH6-F1
#
_cell.length_a   1.000
_cell.length_b   1.000
_cell.length_c   1.000
_cell.angle_alpha   90.00
_cell.angle_beta   90.00
_cell.angle_gamma   90.00
#
_symmetry.space_group_name_H-M   'P 1'
#
loop_
_entity.id
_entity.type
_entity.pdbx_description
1 polymer ?
#
loop_
_entity_poly.entity_id
_entity_poly.type
_entity_poly.pdbx_seq_one_letter_code
_entity_poly.pdbx_strand_id
1 'polypeptide(L)'
;MSQLAALTRQNGQTSPDTSNPLTIDSGPSRDPAVDSTDIAAMLNAAKDPSHGLDPPTSSVLENQPSIVDRGLLSEVEAECLVTTFQLDFVPKFPFVLISQGETAARLRDREPFLFLCIVAATMGSAHPLRKTVAEEIMKHVTLRIVEGSERNLELLRGLLVHSAWYSYPAEKYHPRLLLLIQFCVSTLYDLGLHKKPGLNSDEQRALLGTYWLSVGFCGTLGRPIIMKHDGRIDECIESIASTERLSDRWIAPFIHLQSFLATMDEVYASMQVSGGRALVQVTRGSLQRQLNSVRASVEKDLASCPSSTGNALRTEIKYMEIRLEELALREELWIAEPASAVRTAMLMGIIQQSKELIQTITNLSVSEIAQMTITTSARICAAVGYMSTAVLTLVNLITGPTDSAMEAQVQVVVDAADYPNLVTEFANALETKFEGMSAADKEMDVVGSLCSKMRLLARCYPYQIRAIVGSAPSQDTRQDTSMIAVHANEATMTPQVWPSIYGDLGDVFPLDDIQWDSLLSNFTGFS
;
A
#
# COMPACT_ATOMS: atom_id res chain seq x y z
N MET A 1 12.11 19.17 28.68
CA MET A 1 13.31 18.97 27.83
C MET A 1 14.61 19.33 28.58
N SER A 2 15.02 18.58 29.61
CA SER A 2 16.33 18.83 30.25
C SER A 2 16.91 17.65 31.04
N GLN A 3 16.80 16.42 30.51
CA GLN A 3 17.51 15.26 31.09
C GLN A 3 18.45 14.56 30.09
N LEU A 4 18.33 14.84 28.78
CA LEU A 4 19.24 14.26 27.77
C LEU A 4 20.63 14.91 27.73
N ALA A 5 20.80 16.12 28.27
CA ALA A 5 22.06 16.87 28.19
C ALA A 5 23.12 16.48 29.25
N ALA A 6 22.77 15.65 30.24
CA ALA A 6 23.67 15.28 31.33
C ALA A 6 24.59 14.08 31.00
N LEU A 7 24.29 13.31 29.94
CA LEU A 7 25.01 12.08 29.61
C LEU A 7 26.26 12.25 28.73
N THR A 8 26.51 13.44 28.18
CA THR A 8 27.60 13.65 27.20
C THR A 8 28.81 14.45 27.70
N ARG A 9 28.87 14.84 28.98
CA ARG A 9 29.96 15.70 29.51
C ARG A 9 31.01 15.03 30.40
N GLN A 10 31.11 13.70 30.42
CA GLN A 10 32.08 13.04 31.29
C GLN A 10 33.06 12.08 30.59
N ASN A 11 33.35 12.30 29.31
CA ASN A 11 34.47 11.61 28.65
C ASN A 11 35.24 12.55 27.72
N GLY A 12 36.40 13.00 28.19
CA GLY A 12 37.43 13.58 27.32
C GLY A 12 38.28 14.66 27.99
N GLN A 13 39.37 14.27 28.64
CA GLN A 13 40.67 14.96 28.52
C GLN A 13 41.81 14.14 29.16
N THR A 14 42.77 13.74 28.32
CA THR A 14 44.10 13.18 28.63
C THR A 14 45.11 14.33 28.86
N SER A 15 46.07 14.27 29.79
CA SER A 15 47.49 13.82 29.64
C SER A 15 48.37 14.46 30.78
N PRO A 16 49.70 14.25 30.92
CA PRO A 16 50.31 13.23 31.80
C PRO A 16 51.37 13.74 32.83
N ASP A 17 51.77 12.81 33.71
CA ASP A 17 53.10 12.57 34.30
C ASP A 17 53.76 13.45 35.42
N THR A 18 54.15 12.69 36.45
CA THR A 18 55.36 12.75 37.31
C THR A 18 55.46 13.77 38.45
N SER A 19 55.32 13.27 39.69
CA SER A 19 56.46 13.12 40.64
C SER A 19 56.01 12.46 41.95
N ASN A 20 56.66 11.34 42.29
CA ASN A 20 56.75 10.76 43.63
C ASN A 20 57.98 11.40 44.34
N PRO A 21 58.11 11.43 45.70
CA PRO A 21 57.99 10.22 46.53
C PRO A 21 57.37 10.33 47.94
N LEU A 22 56.81 9.19 48.36
CA LEU A 22 56.75 8.56 49.70
C LEU A 22 56.91 9.43 50.97
N THR A 23 55.86 9.43 51.80
CA THR A 23 56.03 9.13 53.24
C THR A 23 54.84 8.29 53.74
N ILE A 24 55.18 7.17 54.36
CA ILE A 24 54.28 6.26 55.06
C ILE A 24 53.90 6.93 56.38
N ASP A 25 52.61 7.14 56.63
CA ASP A 25 52.11 7.17 58.00
C ASP A 25 50.78 6.42 58.11
N SER A 26 50.69 5.65 59.18
CA SER A 26 49.76 4.55 59.37
C SER A 26 48.49 5.06 60.05
N GLY A 27 47.34 4.94 59.38
CA GLY A 27 46.02 5.13 59.95
C GLY A 27 45.07 4.02 59.46
N PRO A 28 44.15 3.52 60.29
CA PRO A 28 43.46 2.27 60.01
C PRO A 28 42.55 2.39 58.79
N SER A 29 42.58 1.36 57.94
CA SER A 29 41.69 1.19 56.79
C SER A 29 40.24 1.23 57.27
N ARG A 30 39.56 2.36 57.06
CA ARG A 30 38.11 2.37 56.93
C ARG A 30 37.79 1.93 55.52
N ASP A 31 37.55 0.64 55.34
CA ASP A 31 36.71 0.18 54.24
C ASP A 31 35.39 0.97 54.32
N PRO A 32 34.93 1.63 53.24
CA PRO A 32 33.55 2.07 53.19
C PRO A 32 32.73 0.80 53.01
N ALA A 33 32.34 0.19 54.14
CA ALA A 33 31.28 -0.79 54.13
C ALA A 33 30.08 -0.12 53.46
N VAL A 34 29.76 -0.56 52.24
CA VAL A 34 28.53 -0.20 51.54
C VAL A 34 27.41 -0.56 52.50
N ASP A 35 26.81 0.45 53.10
CA ASP A 35 25.87 0.26 54.20
C ASP A 35 24.68 -0.54 53.66
N SER A 36 24.24 -1.57 54.39
CA SER A 36 23.12 -2.43 53.94
C SER A 36 21.85 -1.62 53.64
N THR A 37 21.75 -0.45 54.25
CA THR A 37 20.76 0.61 54.04
C THR A 37 20.77 1.16 52.61
N ASP A 38 21.95 1.33 51.99
CA ASP A 38 22.09 1.81 50.60
C ASP A 38 21.70 0.73 49.58
N ILE A 39 22.05 -0.53 49.82
CA ILE A 39 21.64 -1.64 48.92
C ILE A 39 20.12 -1.86 49.02
N ALA A 40 19.55 -1.78 50.22
CA ALA A 40 18.10 -1.87 50.41
C ALA A 40 17.36 -0.68 49.75
N ALA A 41 17.91 0.53 49.83
CA ALA A 41 17.37 1.70 49.15
C ALA A 41 17.48 1.57 47.62
N MET A 42 18.60 1.08 47.09
CA MET A 42 18.78 0.79 45.67
C MET A 42 17.85 -0.32 45.17
N LEU A 43 17.64 -1.38 45.96
CA LEU A 43 16.69 -2.45 45.64
C LEU A 43 15.24 -1.97 45.70
N ASN A 44 14.90 -1.06 46.60
CA ASN A 44 13.57 -0.44 46.64
C ASN A 44 13.36 0.55 45.49
N ALA A 45 14.38 1.33 45.14
CA ALA A 45 14.37 2.18 43.95
C ALA A 45 14.31 1.37 42.64
N ALA A 46 14.87 0.15 42.62
CA ALA A 46 14.72 -0.78 41.50
C ALA A 46 13.37 -1.51 41.46
N LYS A 47 12.63 -1.54 42.59
CA LYS A 47 11.24 -2.03 42.66
C LYS A 47 10.22 -0.94 42.33
N ASP A 48 10.60 0.33 42.48
CA ASP A 48 9.87 1.45 41.91
C ASP A 48 9.94 1.30 40.38
N PRO A 49 8.80 1.26 39.65
CA PRO A 49 8.84 1.19 38.20
C PRO A 49 9.47 2.47 37.66
N SER A 50 10.80 2.45 37.51
CA SER A 50 11.65 3.57 37.08
C SER A 50 11.30 4.11 35.69
N HIS A 51 10.35 3.47 35.00
CA HIS A 51 9.86 3.81 33.67
C HIS A 51 8.35 4.15 33.62
N GLY A 52 7.69 4.30 34.78
CA GLY A 52 6.26 4.67 34.87
C GLY A 52 5.30 3.48 34.95
N LEU A 53 3.99 3.77 34.95
CA LEU A 53 2.93 2.74 34.98
C LEU A 53 2.81 2.05 33.62
N ASP A 54 2.44 0.77 33.63
CA ASP A 54 2.08 0.05 32.42
C ASP A 54 0.90 0.74 31.70
N PRO A 55 0.85 0.67 30.35
CA PRO A 55 -0.28 1.18 29.59
C PRO A 55 -1.61 0.60 30.10
N PRO A 56 -2.67 1.42 30.24
CA PRO A 56 -3.97 0.90 30.66
C PRO A 56 -4.52 -0.06 29.60
N THR A 57 -5.25 -1.07 30.05
CA THR A 57 -5.90 -2.05 29.18
C THR A 57 -7.42 -1.85 29.09
N SER A 58 -7.99 -1.02 29.98
CA SER A 58 -9.43 -0.75 30.09
C SER A 58 -9.83 0.51 29.32
N SER A 59 -11.03 0.48 28.73
CA SER A 59 -11.56 1.58 27.93
C SER A 59 -12.03 2.76 28.79
N VAL A 60 -11.51 3.96 28.51
CA VAL A 60 -12.08 5.21 29.05
C VAL A 60 -13.49 5.50 28.51
N LEU A 61 -13.94 4.76 27.49
CA LEU A 61 -15.24 4.88 26.85
C LEU A 61 -16.21 3.74 27.22
N GLU A 62 -15.87 2.88 28.18
CA GLU A 62 -16.64 1.67 28.53
C GLU A 62 -18.14 1.94 28.81
N ASN A 63 -18.47 3.10 29.39
CA ASN A 63 -19.85 3.47 29.74
C ASN A 63 -20.55 4.36 28.69
N GLN A 64 -19.95 4.57 27.52
CA GLN A 64 -20.60 5.37 26.47
C GLN A 64 -21.58 4.51 25.65
N PRO A 65 -22.80 5.01 25.37
CA PRO A 65 -23.78 4.25 24.61
C PRO A 65 -23.30 4.07 23.16
N SER A 66 -23.42 2.84 22.64
CA SER A 66 -23.03 2.51 21.27
C SER A 66 -23.95 3.17 20.23
N ILE A 67 -23.60 3.08 18.94
CA ILE A 67 -24.51 3.47 17.84
C ILE A 67 -25.84 2.68 17.87
N VAL A 68 -25.82 1.46 18.41
CA VAL A 68 -27.02 0.62 18.53
C VAL A 68 -27.85 1.04 19.74
N ASP A 69 -27.23 1.33 20.89
CA ASP A 69 -27.96 1.79 22.09
C ASP A 69 -28.62 3.16 21.90
N ARG A 70 -28.02 3.99 21.04
CA ARG A 70 -28.59 5.28 20.61
C ARG A 70 -29.71 5.13 19.57
N GLY A 71 -30.02 3.91 19.12
CA GLY A 71 -31.03 3.63 18.10
C GLY A 71 -30.67 4.12 16.70
N LEU A 72 -29.39 4.42 16.44
CA LEU A 72 -28.93 4.84 15.10
C LEU A 72 -28.84 3.62 14.16
N LEU A 73 -28.29 2.51 14.66
CA LEU A 73 -28.18 1.24 13.96
C LEU A 73 -29.09 0.21 14.64
N SER A 74 -29.93 -0.50 13.89
CA SER A 74 -30.79 -1.52 14.48
C SER A 74 -29.99 -2.77 14.89
N GLU A 75 -30.44 -3.51 15.91
CA GLU A 75 -29.79 -4.76 16.31
C GLU A 75 -29.75 -5.79 15.18
N VAL A 76 -30.83 -5.90 14.41
CA VAL A 76 -30.92 -6.83 13.26
C VAL A 76 -29.89 -6.48 12.18
N GLU A 77 -29.73 -5.18 11.90
CA GLU A 77 -28.73 -4.72 10.95
C GLU A 77 -27.31 -4.96 11.46
N ALA A 78 -27.05 -4.74 12.75
CA ALA A 78 -25.76 -5.04 13.37
C ALA A 78 -25.39 -6.53 13.25
N GLU A 79 -26.32 -7.45 13.50
CA GLU A 79 -26.11 -8.90 13.32
C GLU A 79 -25.84 -9.26 11.86
N CYS A 80 -26.56 -8.64 10.92
CA CYS A 80 -26.35 -8.83 9.48
C CYS A 80 -24.94 -8.38 9.06
N LEU A 81 -24.49 -7.21 9.52
CA LEU A 81 -23.16 -6.67 9.23
C LEU A 81 -22.04 -7.55 9.79
N VAL A 82 -22.16 -8.01 11.04
CA VAL A 82 -21.18 -8.94 11.64
C VAL A 82 -21.16 -10.29 10.91
N THR A 83 -22.32 -10.81 10.50
CA THR A 83 -22.39 -12.06 9.72
C THR A 83 -21.74 -11.89 8.35
N THR A 84 -22.01 -10.76 7.67
CA THR A 84 -21.39 -10.40 6.38
C THR A 84 -19.86 -10.34 6.51
N PHE A 85 -19.34 -9.77 7.61
CA PHE A 85 -17.90 -9.74 7.85
C PHE A 85 -17.29 -11.15 7.89
N GLN A 86 -17.91 -12.07 8.63
CA GLN A 86 -17.42 -13.43 8.80
C GLN A 86 -17.42 -14.22 7.48
N LEU A 87 -18.44 -14.05 6.65
CA LEU A 87 -18.62 -14.82 5.43
C LEU A 87 -17.82 -14.25 4.26
N ASP A 88 -17.80 -12.92 4.11
CA ASP A 88 -17.40 -12.29 2.85
C ASP A 88 -16.09 -11.49 2.94
N PHE A 89 -15.75 -10.98 4.13
CA PHE A 89 -14.58 -10.13 4.36
C PHE A 89 -13.37 -10.93 4.87
N VAL A 90 -13.60 -11.83 5.83
CA VAL A 90 -12.56 -12.73 6.36
C VAL A 90 -11.78 -13.49 5.26
N PRO A 91 -12.39 -14.01 4.18
CA PRO A 91 -11.65 -14.69 3.11
C PRO A 91 -10.59 -13.83 2.40
N LYS A 92 -10.73 -12.49 2.44
CA LYS A 92 -9.80 -11.53 1.80
C LYS A 92 -8.77 -10.96 2.78
N PHE A 93 -9.02 -11.09 4.08
CA PHE A 93 -8.15 -10.62 5.15
C PHE A 93 -8.30 -11.56 6.39
N PRO A 94 -7.70 -12.76 6.38
CA PRO A 94 -7.93 -13.80 7.39
C PRO A 94 -7.19 -13.56 8.72
N PHE A 95 -6.92 -12.30 9.08
CA PHE A 95 -6.11 -11.93 10.25
C PHE A 95 -6.94 -11.47 11.45
N VAL A 96 -8.25 -11.30 11.28
CA VAL A 96 -9.17 -10.98 12.37
C VAL A 96 -10.41 -11.83 12.20
N LEU A 97 -10.59 -12.80 13.10
CA LEU A 97 -11.71 -13.73 13.05
C LEU A 97 -12.67 -13.48 14.20
N ILE A 98 -13.94 -13.75 13.96
CA ILE A 98 -14.98 -13.77 14.99
C ILE A 98 -15.40 -15.22 15.24
N SER A 99 -15.60 -15.60 16.49
CA SER A 99 -15.96 -16.97 16.87
C SER A 99 -17.31 -17.39 16.29
N GLN A 100 -17.44 -18.66 15.90
CA GLN A 100 -18.70 -19.22 15.43
C GLN A 100 -19.73 -19.13 16.58
N GLY A 101 -20.86 -18.48 16.33
CA GLY A 101 -21.90 -18.23 17.33
C GLY A 101 -21.70 -16.98 18.20
N GLU A 102 -20.66 -16.16 17.96
CA GLU A 102 -20.60 -14.82 18.55
C GLU A 102 -21.67 -13.93 17.88
N THR A 103 -22.49 -13.27 18.70
CA THR A 103 -23.51 -12.33 18.24
C THR A 103 -22.95 -10.92 18.20
N ALA A 104 -23.51 -10.04 17.37
CA ALA A 104 -23.16 -8.62 17.33
C ALA A 104 -23.36 -7.96 18.71
N ALA A 105 -24.42 -8.32 19.44
CA ALA A 105 -24.64 -7.82 20.80
C ALA A 105 -23.48 -8.20 21.75
N ARG A 106 -23.08 -9.48 21.77
CA ARG A 106 -21.98 -9.95 22.65
C ARG A 106 -20.63 -9.36 22.24
N LEU A 107 -20.38 -9.24 20.94
CA LEU A 107 -19.16 -8.63 20.42
C LEU A 107 -19.08 -7.15 20.78
N ARG A 108 -20.19 -6.41 20.65
CA ARG A 108 -20.28 -5.00 21.02
C ARG A 108 -20.02 -4.78 22.51
N ASP A 109 -20.51 -5.67 23.38
CA ASP A 109 -20.32 -5.54 24.82
C ASP A 109 -18.88 -5.88 25.25
N ARG A 110 -18.23 -6.85 24.59
CA ARG A 110 -16.87 -7.30 24.94
C ARG A 110 -15.74 -6.54 24.25
N GLU A 111 -15.95 -6.20 22.99
CA GLU A 111 -14.96 -5.63 22.07
C GLU A 111 -15.60 -4.49 21.24
N PRO A 112 -16.09 -3.42 21.90
CA PRO A 112 -16.88 -2.35 21.27
C PRO A 112 -16.18 -1.66 20.09
N PHE A 113 -14.86 -1.47 20.16
CA PHE A 113 -14.10 -0.86 19.08
C PHE A 113 -13.94 -1.80 17.89
N LEU A 114 -13.70 -3.08 18.12
CA LEU A 114 -13.66 -4.08 17.04
C LEU A 114 -15.03 -4.21 16.37
N PHE A 115 -16.11 -4.27 17.14
CA PHE A 115 -17.48 -4.25 16.63
C PHE A 115 -17.71 -3.04 15.71
N LEU A 116 -17.36 -1.84 16.18
CA LEU A 116 -17.53 -0.61 15.41
C LEU A 116 -16.72 -0.62 14.09
N CYS A 117 -15.48 -1.14 14.13
CA CYS A 117 -14.64 -1.26 12.93
C CYS A 117 -15.20 -2.28 11.93
N ILE A 118 -15.79 -3.39 12.41
CA ILE A 118 -16.47 -4.38 11.58
C ILE A 118 -17.72 -3.79 10.92
N VAL A 119 -18.54 -3.08 11.69
CA VAL A 119 -19.69 -2.34 11.16
C VAL A 119 -19.22 -1.39 10.06
N ALA A 120 -18.15 -0.63 10.28
CA ALA A 120 -17.64 0.30 9.28
C ALA A 120 -17.14 -0.37 7.99
N ALA A 121 -16.45 -1.52 8.11
CA ALA A 121 -15.92 -2.25 6.96
C ALA A 121 -17.04 -2.84 6.08
N THR A 122 -18.10 -3.34 6.72
CA THR A 122 -19.22 -4.04 6.05
C THR A 122 -20.37 -3.11 5.64
N MET A 123 -20.45 -1.93 6.24
CA MET A 123 -21.46 -0.94 5.94
C MET A 123 -21.34 -0.46 4.49
N GLY A 124 -22.45 -0.49 3.75
CA GLY A 124 -22.49 -0.06 2.36
C GLY A 124 -22.06 1.41 2.19
N SER A 125 -21.40 1.72 1.09
CA SER A 125 -20.80 3.03 0.85
C SER A 125 -21.81 4.20 0.91
N ALA A 126 -23.06 3.98 0.50
CA ALA A 126 -24.14 4.97 0.54
C ALA A 126 -24.91 5.02 1.88
N HIS A 127 -24.51 4.22 2.88
CA HIS A 127 -25.22 4.16 4.14
C HIS A 127 -25.16 5.49 4.91
N PRO A 128 -26.28 6.00 5.45
CA PRO A 128 -26.34 7.33 6.08
C PRO A 128 -25.43 7.48 7.31
N LEU A 129 -25.12 6.39 8.02
CA LEU A 129 -24.25 6.42 9.19
C LEU A 129 -22.76 6.36 8.89
N ARG A 130 -22.34 6.25 7.61
CA ARG A 130 -20.93 6.02 7.26
C ARG A 130 -19.98 7.07 7.88
N LYS A 131 -20.36 8.34 7.81
CA LYS A 131 -19.58 9.46 8.39
C LYS A 131 -19.57 9.39 9.92
N THR A 132 -20.73 9.20 10.53
CA THR A 132 -20.88 9.07 11.99
C THR A 132 -20.04 7.93 12.55
N VAL A 133 -20.04 6.77 11.89
CA VAL A 133 -19.23 5.62 12.30
C VAL A 133 -17.74 5.92 12.17
N ALA A 134 -17.31 6.54 11.06
CA ALA A 134 -15.91 6.92 10.88
C ALA A 134 -15.43 7.94 11.94
N GLU A 135 -16.27 8.92 12.29
CA GLU A 135 -15.99 9.88 13.37
C GLU A 135 -15.86 9.18 14.73
N GLU A 136 -16.75 8.23 15.02
CA GLU A 136 -16.72 7.49 16.29
C GLU A 136 -15.48 6.57 16.38
N ILE A 137 -15.05 5.95 15.28
CA ILE A 137 -13.77 5.20 15.23
C ILE A 137 -12.61 6.13 15.56
N MET A 138 -12.56 7.30 14.94
CA MET A 138 -11.49 8.26 15.21
C MET A 138 -11.53 8.78 16.64
N LYS A 139 -12.71 8.89 17.26
CA LYS A 139 -12.86 9.21 18.68
C LYS A 139 -12.27 8.12 19.58
N HIS A 140 -12.48 6.84 19.26
CA HIS A 140 -11.80 5.75 19.95
C HIS A 140 -10.27 5.85 19.79
N VAL A 141 -9.78 6.09 18.58
CA VAL A 141 -8.34 6.23 18.33
C VAL A 141 -7.75 7.40 19.14
N THR A 142 -8.36 8.57 19.11
CA THR A 142 -7.83 9.76 19.80
C THR A 142 -7.91 9.63 21.31
N LEU A 143 -9.04 9.22 21.87
CA LEU A 143 -9.24 9.20 23.33
C LEU A 143 -8.60 7.97 23.99
N ARG A 144 -8.74 6.77 23.39
CA ARG A 144 -8.19 5.54 23.97
C ARG A 144 -6.72 5.37 23.63
N ILE A 145 -6.37 5.38 22.35
CA ILE A 145 -5.03 4.98 21.89
C ILE A 145 -4.01 6.10 22.08
N VAL A 146 -4.38 7.35 21.76
CA VAL A 146 -3.46 8.50 21.80
C VAL A 146 -3.43 9.16 23.17
N GLU A 147 -4.57 9.66 23.65
CA GLU A 147 -4.65 10.38 24.93
C GLU A 147 -4.50 9.42 26.11
N GLY A 148 -5.32 8.36 26.15
CA GLY A 148 -5.30 7.36 27.22
C GLY A 148 -4.12 6.40 27.17
N SER A 149 -3.37 6.37 26.06
CA SER A 149 -2.28 5.40 25.82
C SER A 149 -2.71 3.94 26.02
N GLU A 150 -3.98 3.62 25.80
CA GLU A 150 -4.55 2.30 26.03
C GLU A 150 -3.99 1.28 25.03
N ARG A 151 -3.62 0.09 25.52
CA ARG A 151 -3.07 -1.01 24.70
C ARG A 151 -3.72 -2.33 25.09
N ASN A 152 -4.45 -2.94 24.15
CA ASN A 152 -5.02 -4.27 24.29
C ASN A 152 -5.22 -4.90 22.91
N LEU A 153 -5.54 -6.20 22.88
CA LEU A 153 -5.72 -6.96 21.65
C LEU A 153 -6.97 -6.52 20.86
N GLU A 154 -8.01 -6.05 21.54
CA GLU A 154 -9.22 -5.51 20.91
C GLU A 154 -8.87 -4.31 20.00
N LEU A 155 -8.11 -3.35 20.52
CA LEU A 155 -7.66 -2.16 19.79
C LEU A 155 -6.83 -2.55 18.57
N LEU A 156 -5.91 -3.50 18.72
CA LEU A 156 -5.11 -3.99 17.60
C LEU A 156 -6.01 -4.63 16.52
N ARG A 157 -6.92 -5.54 16.90
CA ARG A 157 -7.83 -6.19 15.96
C ARG A 157 -8.75 -5.19 15.26
N GLY A 158 -9.29 -4.21 15.98
CA GLY A 158 -10.11 -3.14 15.41
C GLY A 158 -9.33 -2.26 14.42
N LEU A 159 -8.12 -1.86 14.78
CA LEU A 159 -7.24 -1.08 13.89
C LEU A 159 -6.88 -1.86 12.62
N LEU A 160 -6.61 -3.16 12.72
CA LEU A 160 -6.36 -4.03 11.57
C LEU A 160 -7.56 -4.05 10.61
N VAL A 161 -8.78 -4.27 11.13
CA VAL A 161 -10.01 -4.26 10.32
C VAL A 161 -10.21 -2.88 9.68
N HIS A 162 -10.13 -1.80 10.46
CA HIS A 162 -10.36 -0.46 9.94
C HIS A 162 -9.32 -0.08 8.86
N SER A 163 -8.06 -0.46 9.05
CA SER A 163 -6.99 -0.20 8.09
C SER A 163 -7.15 -1.02 6.82
N ALA A 164 -7.53 -2.31 6.93
CA ALA A 164 -7.69 -3.20 5.78
C ALA A 164 -8.79 -2.74 4.80
N TRP A 165 -9.85 -2.09 5.30
CA TRP A 165 -10.94 -1.54 4.48
C TRP A 165 -11.09 -0.02 4.63
N TYR A 166 -9.97 0.67 4.83
CA TYR A 166 -9.96 2.13 4.90
C TYR A 166 -10.45 2.73 3.58
N SER A 167 -11.54 3.48 3.63
CA SER A 167 -12.18 4.07 2.45
C SER A 167 -12.31 5.59 2.53
N TYR A 168 -12.35 6.17 3.72
CA TYR A 168 -12.66 7.58 3.91
C TYR A 168 -11.99 8.18 5.16
N PRO A 169 -11.55 9.45 5.08
CA PRO A 169 -11.49 10.30 3.89
C PRO A 169 -10.33 9.97 2.96
N ALA A 170 -10.52 10.25 1.67
CA ALA A 170 -9.47 10.27 0.65
C ALA A 170 -8.56 11.48 0.89
N GLU A 171 -7.37 11.20 1.42
CA GLU A 171 -6.34 12.21 1.68
C GLU A 171 -5.16 11.97 0.75
N LYS A 172 -4.55 13.04 0.24
CA LYS A 172 -3.32 12.95 -0.56
C LYS A 172 -2.24 12.25 0.28
N TYR A 173 -1.63 11.19 -0.27
CA TYR A 173 -0.63 10.35 0.41
C TYR A 173 -1.13 9.57 1.65
N HIS A 174 -2.44 9.54 1.90
CA HIS A 174 -3.08 8.74 2.95
C HIS A 174 -2.43 8.84 4.36
N PRO A 175 -2.11 10.04 4.89
CA PRO A 175 -1.42 10.19 6.16
C PRO A 175 -2.16 9.54 7.33
N ARG A 176 -3.51 9.61 7.36
CA ARG A 176 -4.29 8.97 8.41
C ARG A 176 -4.19 7.46 8.39
N LEU A 177 -4.32 6.84 7.22
CA LEU A 177 -4.16 5.38 7.09
C LEU A 177 -2.76 4.93 7.47
N LEU A 178 -1.73 5.66 7.04
CA LEU A 178 -0.35 5.38 7.45
C LEU A 178 -0.19 5.47 8.97
N LEU A 179 -0.78 6.47 9.62
CA LEU A 179 -0.76 6.61 11.08
C LEU A 179 -1.50 5.46 11.78
N LEU A 180 -2.66 5.03 11.27
CA LEU A 180 -3.39 3.88 11.79
C LEU A 180 -2.56 2.59 11.71
N ILE A 181 -1.86 2.38 10.59
CA ILE A 181 -0.92 1.25 10.44
C ILE A 181 0.23 1.36 11.46
N GLN A 182 0.76 2.56 11.72
CA GLN A 182 1.76 2.76 12.79
C GLN A 182 1.20 2.38 14.17
N PHE A 183 -0.06 2.70 14.45
CA PHE A 183 -0.69 2.29 15.69
C PHE A 183 -0.85 0.77 15.80
N CYS A 184 -1.11 0.05 14.70
CA CYS A 184 -1.08 -1.41 14.70
C CYS A 184 0.30 -1.93 15.12
N VAL A 185 1.36 -1.44 14.46
CA VAL A 185 2.75 -1.85 14.72
C VAL A 185 3.16 -1.54 16.15
N SER A 186 2.90 -0.31 16.60
CA SER A 186 3.20 0.13 17.97
C SER A 186 2.46 -0.72 19.01
N THR A 187 1.15 -0.92 18.83
CA THR A 187 0.33 -1.71 19.76
C THR A 187 0.80 -3.17 19.83
N LEU A 188 1.18 -3.77 18.70
CA LEU A 188 1.75 -5.13 18.67
C LEU A 188 3.02 -5.23 19.53
N TYR A 189 3.92 -4.26 19.43
CA TYR A 189 5.15 -4.25 20.21
C TYR A 189 4.90 -3.96 21.69
N ASP A 190 3.99 -3.03 22.00
CA ASP A 190 3.58 -2.71 23.37
C ASP A 190 2.94 -3.92 24.08
N LEU A 191 2.16 -4.73 23.35
CA LEU A 191 1.62 -6.01 23.84
C LEU A 191 2.66 -7.13 23.94
N GLY A 192 3.89 -6.88 23.47
CA GLY A 192 4.99 -7.85 23.54
C GLY A 192 4.81 -9.07 22.63
N LEU A 193 3.95 -9.01 21.60
CA LEU A 193 3.60 -10.19 20.80
C LEU A 193 4.82 -10.79 20.07
N HIS A 194 5.80 -9.96 19.75
CA HIS A 194 7.09 -10.33 19.14
C HIS A 194 7.96 -11.25 20.03
N LYS A 195 7.75 -11.27 21.35
CA LYS A 195 8.57 -12.02 22.32
C LYS A 195 7.78 -12.91 23.28
N LYS A 196 6.47 -12.74 23.36
CA LYS A 196 5.60 -13.47 24.30
C LYS A 196 5.58 -14.97 23.99
N PRO A 197 5.98 -15.86 24.90
CA PRO A 197 5.89 -17.30 24.65
C PRO A 197 4.41 -17.73 24.60
N GLY A 198 4.08 -18.66 23.70
CA GLY A 198 2.74 -19.27 23.62
C GLY A 198 1.61 -18.29 23.27
N LEU A 199 1.72 -17.59 22.14
CA LEU A 199 0.62 -16.76 21.64
C LEU A 199 -0.62 -17.60 21.40
N ASN A 200 -1.78 -17.08 21.80
CA ASN A 200 -3.05 -17.66 21.38
C ASN A 200 -3.30 -17.37 19.88
N SER A 201 -4.26 -18.06 19.27
CA SER A 201 -4.50 -17.93 17.83
C SER A 201 -4.87 -16.50 17.40
N ASP A 202 -5.61 -15.73 18.19
CA ASP A 202 -5.97 -14.35 17.83
C ASP A 202 -4.76 -13.41 17.90
N GLU A 203 -3.86 -13.63 18.85
CA GLU A 203 -2.59 -12.91 18.92
C GLU A 203 -1.67 -13.24 17.73
N GLN A 204 -1.60 -14.50 17.32
CA GLN A 204 -0.85 -14.92 16.12
C GLN A 204 -1.42 -14.26 14.86
N ARG A 205 -2.75 -14.30 14.69
CA ARG A 205 -3.42 -13.66 13.54
C ARG A 205 -3.19 -12.15 13.53
N ALA A 206 -3.30 -11.49 14.67
CA ALA A 206 -3.07 -10.05 14.78
C ALA A 206 -1.62 -9.69 14.44
N LEU A 207 -0.65 -10.50 14.89
CA LEU A 207 0.76 -10.32 14.56
C LEU A 207 1.01 -10.45 13.05
N LEU A 208 0.51 -11.53 12.44
CA LEU A 208 0.65 -11.77 10.99
C LEU A 208 -0.09 -10.71 10.16
N GLY A 209 -1.26 -10.26 10.60
CA GLY A 209 -2.02 -9.20 9.92
C GLY A 209 -1.35 -7.84 10.00
N THR A 210 -0.68 -7.55 11.13
CA THR A 210 0.09 -6.31 11.29
C THR A 210 1.30 -6.31 10.36
N TYR A 211 2.03 -7.43 10.28
CA TYR A 211 3.09 -7.60 9.30
C TYR A 211 2.56 -7.41 7.86
N TRP A 212 1.46 -8.09 7.52
CA TRP A 212 0.90 -8.05 6.17
C TRP A 212 0.50 -6.62 5.75
N LEU A 213 -0.21 -5.88 6.61
CA LEU A 213 -0.61 -4.50 6.33
C LEU A 213 0.60 -3.55 6.29
N SER A 214 1.54 -3.70 7.23
CA SER A 214 2.73 -2.84 7.28
C SER A 214 3.53 -2.95 5.99
N VAL A 215 3.83 -4.16 5.54
CA VAL A 215 4.58 -4.37 4.29
C VAL A 215 3.74 -3.99 3.08
N GLY A 216 2.47 -4.44 3.03
CA GLY A 216 1.60 -4.29 1.87
C GLY A 216 1.34 -2.84 1.49
N PHE A 217 0.97 -2.02 2.46
CA PHE A 217 0.61 -0.65 2.18
C PHE A 217 1.81 0.31 2.21
N CYS A 218 2.74 0.17 3.18
CA CYS A 218 3.91 1.06 3.22
C CYS A 218 4.81 0.88 1.99
N GLY A 219 5.08 -0.36 1.58
CA GLY A 219 5.87 -0.64 0.37
C GLY A 219 5.20 -0.08 -0.88
N THR A 220 3.87 -0.25 -1.00
CA THR A 220 3.10 0.36 -2.10
C THR A 220 3.15 1.88 -2.09
N LEU A 221 3.44 2.55 -0.96
CA LEU A 221 3.58 4.02 -0.90
C LEU A 221 5.04 4.52 -0.98
N GLY A 222 5.99 3.65 -1.31
CA GLY A 222 7.42 3.98 -1.28
C GLY A 222 7.90 4.39 0.12
N ARG A 223 7.26 3.89 1.18
CA ARG A 223 7.63 4.16 2.58
C ARG A 223 8.48 3.01 3.12
N PRO A 224 9.45 3.30 4.02
CA PRO A 224 10.23 2.25 4.66
C PRO A 224 9.34 1.22 5.34
N ILE A 225 9.62 -0.05 5.11
CA ILE A 225 8.97 -1.16 5.79
C ILE A 225 9.46 -1.19 7.23
N ILE A 226 8.52 -1.27 8.17
CA ILE A 226 8.80 -1.08 9.60
C ILE A 226 8.92 -2.42 10.32
N MET A 227 8.11 -3.40 9.91
CA MET A 227 8.20 -4.77 10.40
C MET A 227 8.96 -5.65 9.41
N LYS A 228 10.00 -6.32 9.89
CA LYS A 228 10.76 -7.29 9.09
C LYS A 228 10.14 -8.67 9.21
N HIS A 229 10.39 -9.49 8.20
CA HIS A 229 10.17 -10.92 8.33
C HIS A 229 11.28 -11.48 9.22
N ASP A 230 10.93 -12.03 10.38
CA ASP A 230 11.85 -12.69 11.29
C ASP A 230 11.33 -14.10 11.65
N GLY A 231 12.13 -14.86 12.41
CA GLY A 231 11.73 -16.21 12.83
C GLY A 231 10.44 -16.24 13.65
N ARG A 232 10.00 -15.10 14.20
CA ARG A 232 8.74 -15.01 14.91
C ARG A 232 7.55 -15.07 13.96
N ILE A 233 7.65 -14.46 12.78
CA ILE A 233 6.65 -14.60 11.72
C ILE A 233 6.56 -16.08 11.30
N ASP A 234 7.70 -16.74 11.06
CA ASP A 234 7.76 -18.16 10.66
C ASP A 234 7.10 -19.08 11.69
N GLU A 235 7.44 -18.92 12.96
CA GLU A 235 6.82 -19.66 14.08
C GLU A 235 5.29 -19.51 14.10
N CYS A 236 4.79 -18.29 13.86
CA CYS A 236 3.36 -18.02 13.85
C CYS A 236 2.67 -18.66 12.64
N ILE A 237 3.29 -18.65 11.46
CA ILE A 237 2.76 -19.32 10.27
C ILE A 237 2.63 -20.83 10.51
N GLU A 238 3.67 -21.46 11.04
CA GLU A 238 3.68 -22.90 11.30
C GLU A 238 2.65 -23.26 12.39
N SER A 239 2.64 -22.51 13.49
CA SER A 239 1.71 -22.74 14.59
C SER A 239 0.26 -22.60 14.13
N ILE A 240 -0.05 -21.56 13.35
CA ILE A 240 -1.43 -21.27 12.98
C ILE A 240 -1.97 -22.22 11.90
N ALA A 241 -1.09 -22.77 11.04
CA ALA A 241 -1.48 -23.77 10.06
C ALA A 241 -1.98 -25.09 10.69
N SER A 242 -1.56 -25.36 11.93
CA SER A 242 -1.94 -26.57 12.68
C SER A 242 -3.32 -26.50 13.36
N THR A 243 -3.99 -25.33 13.33
CA THR A 243 -5.29 -25.17 13.96
C THR A 243 -6.40 -25.88 13.17
N GLU A 244 -7.52 -26.18 13.84
CA GLU A 244 -8.71 -26.73 13.19
C GLU A 244 -9.42 -25.74 12.24
N ARG A 245 -9.02 -24.46 12.27
CA ARG A 245 -9.75 -23.39 11.58
C ARG A 245 -9.28 -23.24 10.15
N LEU A 246 -10.16 -23.55 9.19
CA LEU A 246 -9.82 -23.58 7.76
C LEU A 246 -9.24 -22.25 7.23
N SER A 247 -9.75 -21.11 7.71
CA SER A 247 -9.26 -19.79 7.27
C SER A 247 -7.80 -19.52 7.64
N ASP A 248 -7.29 -20.18 8.69
CA ASP A 248 -5.90 -20.00 9.12
C ASP A 248 -4.91 -20.56 8.10
N ARG A 249 -5.32 -21.61 7.38
CA ARG A 249 -4.49 -22.21 6.31
C ARG A 249 -4.25 -21.25 5.15
N TRP A 250 -5.11 -20.25 4.98
CA TRP A 250 -4.98 -19.27 3.91
C TRP A 250 -4.10 -18.08 4.28
N ILE A 251 -3.66 -17.97 5.54
CA ILE A 251 -2.77 -16.89 6.00
C ILE A 251 -1.37 -17.02 5.39
N ALA A 252 -0.80 -18.23 5.39
CA ALA A 252 0.58 -18.45 4.93
C ALA A 252 0.81 -17.97 3.48
N PRO A 253 -0.09 -18.26 2.51
CA PRO A 253 -0.02 -17.69 1.17
C PRO A 253 0.09 -16.16 1.13
N PHE A 254 -0.73 -15.44 1.90
CA PHE A 254 -0.67 -13.97 1.95
C PHE A 254 0.66 -13.47 2.50
N ILE A 255 1.20 -14.13 3.53
CA ILE A 255 2.46 -13.72 4.16
C ILE A 255 3.65 -14.00 3.25
N HIS A 256 3.72 -15.16 2.59
CA HIS A 256 4.79 -15.48 1.65
C HIS A 256 4.84 -14.51 0.47
N LEU A 257 3.68 -14.19 -0.10
CA LEU A 257 3.54 -13.19 -1.15
C LEU A 257 4.05 -11.83 -0.64
N GLN A 258 3.58 -11.41 0.53
CA GLN A 258 3.94 -10.11 1.08
C GLN A 258 5.45 -10.00 1.37
N SER A 259 6.07 -11.07 1.88
CA SER A 259 7.50 -11.16 2.12
C SER A 259 8.33 -11.10 0.84
N PHE A 260 7.85 -11.72 -0.23
CA PHE A 260 8.53 -11.62 -1.52
C PHE A 260 8.49 -10.19 -2.05
N LEU A 261 7.37 -9.49 -1.90
CA LEU A 261 7.26 -8.09 -2.28
C LEU A 261 8.26 -7.20 -1.51
N ALA A 262 8.41 -7.41 -0.20
CA ALA A 262 9.44 -6.74 0.60
C ALA A 262 10.86 -7.01 0.09
N THR A 263 11.13 -8.26 -0.31
CA THR A 263 12.43 -8.65 -0.89
C THR A 263 12.69 -7.91 -2.20
N MET A 264 11.67 -7.75 -3.05
CA MET A 264 11.80 -6.96 -4.28
C MET A 264 12.12 -5.50 -3.96
N ASP A 265 11.42 -4.88 -3.01
CA ASP A 265 11.65 -3.49 -2.60
C ASP A 265 13.09 -3.28 -2.08
N GLU A 266 13.60 -4.19 -1.24
CA GLU A 266 14.98 -4.14 -0.73
C GLU A 266 16.01 -4.29 -1.86
N VAL A 267 15.80 -5.26 -2.76
CA VAL A 267 16.68 -5.47 -3.92
C VAL A 267 16.70 -4.21 -4.78
N TYR A 268 15.54 -3.66 -5.11
CA TYR A 268 15.40 -2.46 -5.94
C TYR A 268 15.99 -1.21 -5.30
N ALA A 269 15.90 -1.06 -3.97
CA ALA A 269 16.52 0.04 -3.24
C ALA A 269 18.07 -0.06 -3.22
N SER A 270 18.61 -1.29 -3.26
CA SER A 270 20.06 -1.53 -3.23
C SER A 270 20.74 -1.46 -4.61
N MET A 271 19.96 -1.40 -5.70
CA MET A 271 20.51 -1.44 -7.06
C MET A 271 21.29 -0.17 -7.40
N GLN A 272 22.52 -0.34 -7.91
CA GLN A 272 23.33 0.77 -8.40
C GLN A 272 23.06 1.05 -9.88
N VAL A 273 22.96 2.35 -10.20
CA VAL A 273 22.72 2.86 -11.57
C VAL A 273 23.79 2.39 -12.57
N SER A 274 25.04 2.25 -12.11
CA SER A 274 26.19 1.84 -12.93
C SER A 274 26.09 0.41 -13.49
N GLY A 275 25.21 -0.44 -12.95
CA GLY A 275 25.07 -1.83 -13.38
C GLY A 275 24.36 -2.03 -14.73
N GLY A 276 23.58 -1.04 -15.18
CA GLY A 276 22.90 -1.02 -16.47
C GLY A 276 22.10 -2.29 -16.81
N ARG A 277 22.01 -2.63 -18.10
CA ARG A 277 21.28 -3.80 -18.63
C ARG A 277 21.67 -5.12 -17.95
N ALA A 278 22.97 -5.38 -17.79
CA ALA A 278 23.46 -6.66 -17.28
C ALA A 278 22.98 -6.90 -15.84
N LEU A 279 23.07 -5.88 -14.99
CA LEU A 279 22.54 -5.95 -13.63
C LEU A 279 21.03 -6.16 -13.62
N VAL A 280 20.28 -5.43 -14.47
CA VAL A 280 18.82 -5.60 -14.58
C VAL A 280 18.46 -7.05 -14.94
N GLN A 281 19.13 -7.64 -15.93
CA GLN A 281 18.84 -9.02 -16.35
C GLN A 281 19.15 -10.05 -15.26
N VAL A 282 20.28 -9.92 -14.58
CA VAL A 282 20.67 -10.82 -13.49
C VAL A 282 19.69 -10.71 -12.32
N THR A 283 19.34 -9.49 -11.92
CA THR A 283 18.39 -9.21 -10.85
C THR A 283 17.01 -9.75 -11.20
N ARG A 284 16.46 -9.41 -12.37
CA ARG A 284 15.17 -9.91 -12.85
C ARG A 284 15.14 -11.44 -12.91
N GLY A 285 16.20 -12.08 -13.44
CA GLY A 285 16.29 -13.54 -13.51
C GLY A 285 16.39 -14.21 -12.14
N SER A 286 16.97 -13.55 -11.14
CA SER A 286 16.97 -14.01 -9.75
C SER A 286 15.58 -13.91 -9.11
N LEU A 287 14.95 -12.75 -9.21
CA LEU A 287 13.62 -12.49 -8.66
C LEU A 287 12.53 -13.35 -9.32
N GLN A 288 12.62 -13.58 -10.64
CA GLN A 288 11.70 -14.48 -11.35
C GLN A 288 11.74 -15.92 -10.79
N ARG A 289 12.94 -16.44 -10.49
CA ARG A 289 13.08 -17.79 -9.91
C ARG A 289 12.47 -17.84 -8.51
N GLN A 290 12.66 -16.80 -7.71
CA GLN A 290 12.04 -16.69 -6.39
C GLN A 290 10.52 -16.59 -6.49
N LEU A 291 9.98 -15.75 -7.40
CA LEU A 291 8.54 -15.66 -7.64
C LEU A 291 7.95 -17.01 -8.05
N ASN A 292 8.61 -17.75 -8.93
CA ASN A 292 8.16 -19.08 -9.35
C ASN A 292 8.11 -20.06 -8.17
N SER A 293 9.09 -19.99 -7.26
CA SER A 293 9.10 -20.80 -6.04
C SER A 293 7.95 -20.43 -5.09
N VAL A 294 7.72 -19.14 -4.86
CA VAL A 294 6.62 -18.64 -4.01
C VAL A 294 5.27 -19.01 -4.61
N ARG A 295 5.10 -18.81 -5.93
CA ARG A 295 3.90 -19.21 -6.66
C ARG A 295 3.61 -20.70 -6.53
N ALA A 296 4.60 -21.55 -6.76
CA ALA A 296 4.45 -22.99 -6.62
C ALA A 296 4.08 -23.41 -5.18
N SER A 297 4.47 -22.63 -4.17
CA SER A 297 4.01 -22.84 -2.80
C SER A 297 2.54 -22.44 -2.64
N VAL A 298 2.16 -21.25 -3.09
CA VAL A 298 0.80 -20.70 -2.98
C VAL A 298 -0.22 -21.52 -3.77
N GLU A 299 0.16 -22.05 -4.94
CA GLU A 299 -0.69 -22.86 -5.81
C GLU A 299 -1.12 -24.19 -5.18
N LYS A 300 -0.32 -24.73 -4.24
CA LYS A 300 -0.72 -25.93 -3.47
C LYS A 300 -1.92 -25.65 -2.58
N ASP A 301 -2.00 -24.44 -2.02
CA ASP A 301 -3.05 -24.06 -1.07
C ASP A 301 -4.29 -23.50 -1.77
N LEU A 302 -4.13 -22.97 -3.00
CA LEU A 302 -5.20 -22.38 -3.82
C LEU A 302 -6.39 -23.32 -4.06
N ALA A 303 -6.15 -24.63 -4.23
CA ALA A 303 -7.23 -25.60 -4.45
C ALA A 303 -8.15 -25.78 -3.23
N SER A 304 -7.67 -25.42 -2.03
CA SER A 304 -8.40 -25.57 -0.76
C SER A 304 -9.13 -24.30 -0.31
N CYS A 305 -8.88 -23.17 -0.98
CA CYS A 305 -9.42 -21.87 -0.58
C CYS A 305 -10.72 -21.53 -1.32
N PRO A 306 -11.60 -20.70 -0.72
CA PRO A 306 -12.76 -20.13 -1.42
C PRO A 306 -12.33 -19.38 -2.68
N SER A 307 -13.21 -19.30 -3.67
CA SER A 307 -12.94 -18.58 -4.93
C SER A 307 -12.48 -17.14 -4.69
N SER A 308 -13.09 -16.44 -3.73
CA SER A 308 -12.76 -15.07 -3.36
C SER A 308 -11.36 -14.93 -2.78
N THR A 309 -10.93 -15.85 -1.91
CA THR A 309 -9.54 -15.93 -1.42
C THR A 309 -8.57 -16.21 -2.58
N GLY A 310 -8.92 -17.16 -3.45
CA GLY A 310 -8.10 -17.49 -4.61
C GLY A 310 -7.95 -16.32 -5.59
N ASN A 311 -9.02 -15.54 -5.79
CA ASN A 311 -9.02 -14.31 -6.60
C ASN A 311 -8.10 -13.25 -5.98
N ALA A 312 -8.15 -13.06 -4.66
CA ALA A 312 -7.25 -12.16 -3.95
C ALA A 312 -5.78 -12.58 -4.14
N LEU A 313 -5.44 -13.85 -3.90
CA LEU A 313 -4.08 -14.37 -4.08
C LEU A 313 -3.59 -14.29 -5.53
N ARG A 314 -4.44 -14.57 -6.52
CA ARG A 314 -4.11 -14.40 -7.94
C ARG A 314 -3.83 -12.95 -8.31
N THR A 315 -4.59 -12.01 -7.73
CA THR A 315 -4.38 -10.58 -7.91
C THR A 315 -3.00 -10.17 -7.40
N GLU A 316 -2.58 -10.68 -6.23
CA GLU A 316 -1.25 -10.44 -5.67
C GLU A 316 -0.12 -10.97 -6.57
N ILE A 317 -0.26 -12.21 -7.05
CA ILE A 317 0.71 -12.83 -7.95
C ILE A 317 0.85 -12.01 -9.24
N LYS A 318 -0.27 -11.58 -9.82
CA LYS A 318 -0.27 -10.77 -11.04
C LYS A 318 0.38 -9.40 -10.83
N TYR A 319 0.13 -8.76 -9.69
CA TYR A 319 0.81 -7.52 -9.34
C TYR A 319 2.33 -7.69 -9.24
N MET A 320 2.81 -8.80 -8.67
CA MET A 320 4.25 -9.11 -8.62
C MET A 320 4.87 -9.32 -10.00
N GLU A 321 4.12 -9.91 -10.94
CA GLU A 321 4.58 -10.02 -12.33
C GLU A 321 4.78 -8.64 -12.97
N ILE A 322 3.91 -7.67 -12.69
CA ILE A 322 4.10 -6.28 -13.12
C ILE A 322 5.35 -5.69 -12.47
N ARG A 323 5.50 -5.86 -11.14
CA ARG A 323 6.65 -5.35 -10.37
C ARG A 323 7.98 -5.95 -10.85
N LEU A 324 8.02 -7.18 -11.35
CA LEU A 324 9.25 -7.80 -11.89
C LEU A 324 9.80 -7.04 -13.10
N GLU A 325 8.91 -6.40 -13.87
CA GLU A 325 9.28 -5.63 -15.06
C GLU A 325 9.51 -4.15 -14.77
N GLU A 326 9.23 -3.67 -13.55
CA GLU A 326 9.32 -2.26 -13.14
C GLU A 326 10.69 -1.62 -13.42
N LEU A 327 11.77 -2.40 -13.35
CA LEU A 327 13.13 -1.92 -13.66
C LEU A 327 13.26 -1.36 -15.09
N ALA A 328 12.35 -1.71 -16.01
CA ALA A 328 12.30 -1.13 -17.35
C ALA A 328 11.89 0.35 -17.36
N LEU A 329 11.16 0.79 -16.33
CA LEU A 329 10.69 2.17 -16.14
C LEU A 329 11.76 3.08 -15.52
N ARG A 330 12.81 2.52 -14.89
CA ARG A 330 13.90 3.29 -14.29
C ARG A 330 14.91 3.74 -15.34
N GLU A 331 14.67 4.90 -15.92
CA GLU A 331 15.46 5.44 -17.05
C GLU A 331 16.97 5.43 -16.81
N GLU A 332 17.39 5.71 -15.59
CA GLU A 332 18.79 5.73 -15.14
C GLU A 332 19.53 4.43 -15.44
N LEU A 333 18.84 3.27 -15.40
CA LEU A 333 19.42 1.95 -15.67
C LEU A 333 19.61 1.68 -17.17
N TRP A 334 19.09 2.54 -18.04
CA TRP A 334 19.03 2.33 -19.50
C TRP A 334 19.72 3.42 -20.31
N ILE A 335 20.44 4.36 -19.67
CA ILE A 335 21.11 5.49 -20.35
C ILE A 335 22.01 5.02 -21.51
N ALA A 336 22.77 3.94 -21.32
CA ALA A 336 23.69 3.43 -22.34
C ALA A 336 23.00 2.74 -23.52
N GLU A 337 21.83 2.14 -23.28
CA GLU A 337 21.10 1.34 -24.26
C GLU A 337 19.57 1.51 -24.11
N PRO A 338 19.04 2.72 -24.38
CA PRO A 338 17.67 3.07 -24.03
C PRO A 338 16.62 2.24 -24.77
N ALA A 339 16.89 1.87 -26.02
CA ALA A 339 16.01 1.08 -26.89
C ALA A 339 16.42 -0.41 -27.01
N SER A 340 17.08 -0.97 -25.98
CA SER A 340 17.47 -2.38 -26.03
C SER A 340 16.25 -3.31 -26.12
N ALA A 341 16.38 -4.41 -26.87
CA ALA A 341 15.31 -5.41 -26.99
C ALA A 341 14.86 -5.98 -25.63
N VAL A 342 15.76 -6.03 -24.66
CA VAL A 342 15.46 -6.44 -23.28
C VAL A 342 14.47 -5.47 -22.64
N ARG A 343 14.77 -4.16 -22.66
CA ARG A 343 13.89 -3.13 -22.10
C ARG A 343 12.52 -3.14 -22.79
N THR A 344 12.51 -3.20 -24.11
CA THR A 344 11.27 -3.23 -24.91
C THR A 344 10.40 -4.43 -24.54
N ALA A 345 10.98 -5.61 -24.38
CA ALA A 345 10.25 -6.81 -23.96
C ALA A 345 9.68 -6.67 -22.54
N MET A 346 10.43 -6.10 -21.60
CA MET A 346 9.96 -5.85 -20.24
C MET A 346 8.80 -4.83 -20.22
N LEU A 347 8.89 -3.74 -20.98
CA LEU A 347 7.83 -2.72 -21.09
C LEU A 347 6.54 -3.31 -21.69
N MET A 348 6.65 -4.13 -22.73
CA MET A 348 5.50 -4.88 -23.27
C MET A 348 4.93 -5.86 -22.24
N GLY A 349 5.79 -6.46 -21.41
CA GLY A 349 5.39 -7.27 -20.26
C GLY A 349 4.52 -6.49 -19.27
N ILE A 350 4.91 -5.26 -18.91
CA ILE A 350 4.08 -4.38 -18.03
C ILE A 350 2.69 -4.17 -18.64
N ILE A 351 2.62 -3.83 -19.93
CA ILE A 351 1.34 -3.56 -20.62
C ILE A 351 0.43 -4.79 -20.55
N GLN A 352 0.95 -5.96 -20.93
CA GLN A 352 0.17 -7.19 -20.98
C GLN A 352 -0.29 -7.62 -19.58
N GLN A 353 0.60 -7.59 -18.58
CA GLN A 353 0.27 -8.01 -17.22
C GLN A 353 -0.69 -7.05 -16.52
N SER A 354 -0.55 -5.73 -16.73
CA SER A 354 -1.52 -4.75 -16.24
C SER A 354 -2.89 -4.95 -16.88
N LYS A 355 -2.96 -5.25 -18.19
CA LYS A 355 -4.21 -5.53 -18.89
C LYS A 355 -4.93 -6.75 -18.32
N GLU A 356 -4.20 -7.85 -18.13
CA GLU A 356 -4.75 -9.08 -17.53
C GLU A 356 -5.24 -8.85 -16.10
N LEU A 357 -4.50 -8.07 -15.30
CA LEU A 357 -4.92 -7.72 -13.94
C LEU A 357 -6.22 -6.92 -13.96
N ILE A 358 -6.29 -5.86 -14.75
CA ILE A 358 -7.47 -5.00 -14.86
C ILE A 358 -8.68 -5.82 -15.30
N GLN A 359 -8.54 -6.66 -16.33
CA GLN A 359 -9.61 -7.52 -16.82
C GLN A 359 -10.06 -8.55 -15.77
N THR A 360 -9.13 -9.10 -14.99
CA THR A 360 -9.46 -10.02 -13.89
C THR A 360 -10.38 -9.35 -12.88
N ILE A 361 -10.12 -8.10 -12.51
CA ILE A 361 -10.94 -7.35 -11.55
C ILE A 361 -12.28 -6.94 -12.16
N THR A 362 -12.30 -6.48 -13.41
CA THR A 362 -13.55 -6.14 -14.13
C THR A 362 -14.52 -7.32 -14.23
N ASN A 363 -13.99 -8.55 -14.25
CA ASN A 363 -14.78 -9.79 -14.30
C ASN A 363 -15.25 -10.29 -12.92
N LEU A 364 -14.87 -9.66 -11.81
CA LEU A 364 -15.35 -10.03 -10.48
C LEU A 364 -16.82 -9.64 -10.27
N SER A 365 -17.49 -10.33 -9.35
CA SER A 365 -18.83 -9.93 -8.92
C SER A 365 -18.81 -8.58 -8.20
N VAL A 366 -19.93 -7.83 -8.27
CA VAL A 366 -20.09 -6.54 -7.56
C VAL A 366 -19.81 -6.70 -6.06
N SER A 367 -20.23 -7.83 -5.48
CA SER A 367 -19.97 -8.20 -4.08
C SER A 367 -18.47 -8.31 -3.78
N GLU A 368 -17.72 -9.04 -4.61
CA GLU A 368 -16.27 -9.18 -4.44
C GLU A 368 -15.51 -7.86 -4.60
N ILE A 369 -15.92 -7.02 -5.56
CA ILE A 369 -15.37 -5.67 -5.77
C ILE A 369 -15.58 -4.80 -4.51
N ALA A 370 -16.78 -4.84 -3.92
CA ALA A 370 -17.09 -4.08 -2.72
C ALA A 370 -16.19 -4.46 -1.52
N GLN A 371 -15.81 -5.74 -1.44
CA GLN A 371 -15.07 -6.34 -0.33
C GLN A 371 -13.54 -6.26 -0.48
N MET A 372 -13.01 -5.71 -1.57
CA MET A 372 -11.57 -5.57 -1.76
C MET A 372 -10.92 -4.75 -0.63
N THR A 373 -9.75 -5.22 -0.20
CA THR A 373 -8.92 -4.50 0.77
C THR A 373 -8.28 -3.27 0.13
N ILE A 374 -7.86 -2.31 0.96
CA ILE A 374 -7.18 -1.10 0.51
C ILE A 374 -5.86 -1.41 -0.22
N THR A 375 -5.15 -2.46 0.19
CA THR A 375 -3.91 -2.89 -0.45
C THR A 375 -4.19 -3.46 -1.85
N THR A 376 -5.26 -4.24 -2.01
CA THR A 376 -5.71 -4.70 -3.33
C THR A 376 -6.09 -3.52 -4.22
N SER A 377 -6.87 -2.55 -3.70
CA SER A 377 -7.22 -1.34 -4.43
C SER A 377 -5.97 -0.54 -4.86
N ALA A 378 -4.99 -0.38 -3.97
CA ALA A 378 -3.75 0.33 -4.27
C ALA A 378 -2.94 -0.35 -5.38
N ARG A 379 -2.84 -1.69 -5.36
CA ARG A 379 -2.14 -2.49 -6.38
C ARG A 379 -2.77 -2.36 -7.76
N ILE A 380 -4.09 -2.39 -7.84
CA ILE A 380 -4.77 -2.26 -9.13
C ILE A 380 -4.65 -0.83 -9.66
N CYS A 381 -4.65 0.18 -8.78
CA CYS A 381 -4.36 1.56 -9.18
C CYS A 381 -2.93 1.72 -9.70
N ALA A 382 -1.95 1.08 -9.06
CA ALA A 382 -0.57 1.05 -9.55
C ALA A 382 -0.47 0.41 -10.94
N ALA A 383 -1.26 -0.63 -11.24
CA ALA A 383 -1.29 -1.24 -12.58
C ALA A 383 -1.74 -0.27 -13.68
N VAL A 384 -2.74 0.58 -13.41
CA VAL A 384 -3.20 1.66 -14.32
C VAL A 384 -2.05 2.63 -14.61
N GLY A 385 -1.33 3.03 -13.56
CA GLY A 385 -0.18 3.92 -13.68
C GLY A 385 1.01 3.31 -14.43
N TYR A 386 1.42 2.09 -14.07
CA TYR A 386 2.54 1.41 -14.73
C TYR A 386 2.25 1.15 -16.21
N MET A 387 1.01 0.80 -16.56
CA MET A 387 0.63 0.53 -17.95
C MET A 387 0.82 1.77 -18.83
N SER A 388 0.26 2.92 -18.42
CA SER A 388 0.41 4.15 -19.19
C SER A 388 1.86 4.61 -19.27
N THR A 389 2.62 4.51 -18.16
CA THR A 389 4.06 4.83 -18.14
C THR A 389 4.84 3.95 -19.11
N ALA A 390 4.55 2.64 -19.15
CA ALA A 390 5.21 1.71 -20.05
C ALA A 390 4.88 2.00 -21.53
N VAL A 391 3.63 2.32 -21.85
CA VAL A 391 3.25 2.70 -23.22
C VAL A 391 3.98 3.97 -23.65
N LEU A 392 3.93 5.03 -22.84
CA LEU A 392 4.59 6.30 -23.18
C LEU A 392 6.10 6.12 -23.33
N THR A 393 6.73 5.30 -22.47
CA THR A 393 8.14 4.96 -22.60
C THR A 393 8.43 4.23 -23.91
N LEU A 394 7.63 3.24 -24.30
CA LEU A 394 7.81 2.52 -25.57
C LEU A 394 7.63 3.43 -26.78
N VAL A 395 6.59 4.27 -26.77
CA VAL A 395 6.33 5.21 -27.87
C VAL A 395 7.52 6.17 -28.02
N ASN A 396 8.04 6.74 -26.92
CA ASN A 396 9.24 7.58 -26.93
C ASN A 396 10.48 6.87 -27.51
N LEU A 397 10.64 5.56 -27.26
CA LEU A 397 11.76 4.78 -27.80
C LEU A 397 11.62 4.47 -29.29
N ILE A 398 10.39 4.42 -29.81
CA ILE A 398 10.09 4.16 -31.23
C ILE A 398 10.19 5.46 -32.06
N THR A 399 9.82 6.59 -31.47
CA THR A 399 9.75 7.87 -32.19
C THR A 399 11.13 8.41 -32.61
N GLY A 400 11.32 8.58 -33.93
CA GLY A 400 12.51 9.11 -34.61
C GLY A 400 12.12 9.96 -35.83
N PRO A 401 13.01 10.19 -36.83
CA PRO A 401 12.64 10.89 -38.07
C PRO A 401 11.46 10.17 -38.76
N THR A 402 10.43 10.93 -39.12
CA THR A 402 9.11 10.42 -39.51
C THR A 402 9.18 9.49 -40.73
N ASP A 403 8.89 8.20 -40.52
CA ASP A 403 8.69 7.20 -41.58
C ASP A 403 7.43 6.38 -41.26
N SER A 404 6.72 5.94 -42.31
CA SER A 404 5.57 5.04 -42.28
C SER A 404 5.75 3.80 -41.38
N ALA A 405 6.98 3.29 -41.26
CA ALA A 405 7.30 2.18 -40.38
C ALA A 405 7.22 2.52 -38.87
N MET A 406 7.54 3.76 -38.50
CA MET A 406 7.42 4.27 -37.13
C MET A 406 5.94 4.34 -36.72
N GLU A 407 5.09 4.89 -37.59
CA GLU A 407 3.66 5.05 -37.32
C GLU A 407 2.99 3.69 -37.06
N ALA A 408 3.32 2.69 -37.88
CA ALA A 408 2.82 1.33 -37.71
C ALA A 408 3.26 0.70 -36.37
N GLN A 409 4.51 0.92 -35.94
CA GLN A 409 5.01 0.40 -34.66
C GLN A 409 4.35 1.06 -33.45
N VAL A 410 4.15 2.39 -33.50
CA VAL A 410 3.42 3.12 -32.45
C VAL A 410 1.98 2.60 -32.35
N GLN A 411 1.32 2.40 -33.49
CA GLN A 411 -0.05 1.89 -33.53
C GLN A 411 -0.17 0.51 -32.89
N VAL A 412 0.77 -0.40 -33.16
CA VAL A 412 0.80 -1.73 -32.54
C VAL A 412 0.88 -1.65 -31.01
N VAL A 413 1.69 -0.74 -30.46
CA VAL A 413 1.80 -0.58 -29.00
C VAL A 413 0.51 -0.01 -28.41
N VAL A 414 -0.07 1.01 -29.05
CA VAL A 414 -1.31 1.65 -28.59
C VAL A 414 -2.49 0.67 -28.62
N ASP A 415 -2.62 -0.11 -29.70
CA ASP A 415 -3.68 -1.11 -29.86
C ASP A 415 -3.52 -2.29 -28.89
N ALA A 416 -2.28 -2.72 -28.64
CA ALA A 416 -2.01 -3.75 -27.65
C ALA A 416 -2.48 -3.31 -26.25
N ALA A 417 -2.23 -2.05 -25.90
CA ALA A 417 -2.66 -1.49 -24.64
C ALA A 417 -4.19 -1.31 -24.56
N ASP A 418 -4.82 -0.76 -25.59
CA ASP A 418 -6.24 -0.38 -25.58
C ASP A 418 -6.61 0.45 -24.34
N TYR A 419 -5.69 1.33 -23.94
CA TYR A 419 -5.66 1.91 -22.60
C TYR A 419 -6.94 2.70 -22.23
N PRO A 420 -7.46 3.61 -23.06
CA PRO A 420 -8.61 4.42 -22.64
C PRO A 420 -9.89 3.59 -22.46
N ASN A 421 -10.11 2.58 -23.31
CA ASN A 421 -11.28 1.71 -23.20
C ASN A 421 -11.17 0.85 -21.94
N LEU A 422 -10.03 0.17 -21.78
CA LEU A 422 -9.75 -0.68 -20.62
C LEU A 422 -9.90 0.07 -19.29
N VAL A 423 -9.32 1.27 -19.17
CA VAL A 423 -9.37 2.07 -17.94
C VAL A 423 -10.78 2.61 -17.69
N THR A 424 -11.53 2.94 -18.74
CA THR A 424 -12.93 3.38 -18.60
C THR A 424 -13.83 2.24 -18.13
N GLU A 425 -13.71 1.05 -18.71
CA GLU A 425 -14.44 -0.15 -18.28
C GLU A 425 -14.10 -0.50 -16.83
N PHE A 426 -12.82 -0.41 -16.47
CA PHE A 426 -12.38 -0.67 -15.12
C PHE A 426 -12.96 0.32 -14.10
N ALA A 427 -12.95 1.62 -14.42
CA ALA A 427 -13.58 2.64 -13.58
C ALA A 427 -15.09 2.38 -13.40
N ASN A 428 -15.77 1.89 -14.44
CA ASN A 428 -17.19 1.53 -14.37
C ASN A 428 -17.42 0.33 -13.44
N ALA A 429 -16.57 -0.70 -13.53
CA ALA A 429 -16.64 -1.87 -12.66
C ALA A 429 -16.44 -1.49 -11.18
N LEU A 430 -15.42 -0.67 -10.87
CA LEU A 430 -15.19 -0.17 -9.52
C LEU A 430 -16.32 0.72 -9.00
N GLU A 431 -16.96 1.49 -9.88
CA GLU A 431 -18.02 2.42 -9.48
C GLU A 431 -19.30 1.73 -8.99
N THR A 432 -19.49 0.45 -9.30
CA THR A 432 -20.58 -0.36 -8.74
C THR A 432 -20.58 -0.36 -7.20
N LYS A 433 -19.42 -0.17 -6.55
CA LYS A 433 -19.27 -0.03 -5.10
C LYS A 433 -19.94 1.23 -4.52
N PHE A 434 -20.22 2.24 -5.35
CA PHE A 434 -20.70 3.56 -4.92
C PHE A 434 -22.12 3.88 -5.41
N GLU A 435 -22.91 2.86 -5.74
CA GLU A 435 -24.31 3.04 -6.07
C GLU A 435 -25.05 3.74 -4.92
N GLY A 436 -25.82 4.79 -5.25
CA GLY A 436 -26.53 5.62 -4.27
C GLY A 436 -25.71 6.72 -3.59
N MET A 437 -24.39 6.80 -3.84
CA MET A 437 -23.53 7.83 -3.24
C MET A 437 -23.55 9.14 -4.05
N SER A 438 -23.54 10.28 -3.37
CA SER A 438 -23.41 11.60 -4.01
C SER A 438 -22.03 11.78 -4.67
N ALA A 439 -21.92 12.63 -5.70
CA ALA A 439 -20.64 12.89 -6.36
C ALA A 439 -19.58 13.46 -5.39
N ALA A 440 -20.00 14.31 -4.45
CA ALA A 440 -19.11 14.86 -3.43
C ALA A 440 -18.60 13.78 -2.46
N ASP A 441 -19.45 12.84 -2.05
CA ASP A 441 -19.03 11.75 -1.19
C ASP A 441 -18.11 10.75 -1.91
N LYS A 442 -18.33 10.52 -3.21
CA LYS A 442 -17.43 9.70 -4.04
C LYS A 442 -16.04 10.30 -4.12
N GLU A 443 -15.93 11.62 -4.31
CA GLU A 443 -14.63 12.29 -4.36
C GLU A 443 -13.88 12.26 -3.02
N MET A 444 -14.61 12.12 -1.92
CA MET A 444 -14.03 11.94 -0.59
C MET A 444 -13.74 10.47 -0.25
N ASP A 445 -14.16 9.52 -1.08
CA ASP A 445 -13.82 8.09 -0.94
C ASP A 445 -12.54 7.79 -1.72
N VAL A 446 -11.64 6.97 -1.15
CA VAL A 446 -10.33 6.66 -1.76
C VAL A 446 -10.50 6.06 -3.15
N VAL A 447 -11.37 5.05 -3.30
CA VAL A 447 -11.57 4.38 -4.60
C VAL A 447 -12.50 5.22 -5.48
N GLY A 448 -13.45 5.95 -4.89
CA GLY A 448 -14.32 6.88 -5.62
C GLY A 448 -13.55 8.01 -6.32
N SER A 449 -12.64 8.68 -5.62
CA SER A 449 -11.75 9.71 -6.21
C SER A 449 -10.84 9.13 -7.29
N LEU A 450 -10.37 7.89 -7.12
CA LEU A 450 -9.54 7.21 -8.12
C LEU A 450 -10.33 6.92 -9.41
N CYS A 451 -11.61 6.55 -9.34
CA CYS A 451 -12.45 6.37 -10.54
C CYS A 451 -12.56 7.67 -11.36
N SER A 452 -12.73 8.83 -10.71
CA SER A 452 -12.72 10.14 -11.38
C SER A 452 -11.40 10.39 -12.11
N LYS A 453 -10.27 10.11 -11.44
CA LYS A 453 -8.93 10.29 -12.00
C LYS A 453 -8.61 9.31 -13.14
N MET A 454 -9.08 8.07 -13.06
CA MET A 454 -8.96 7.06 -14.13
C MET A 454 -9.64 7.53 -15.42
N ARG A 455 -10.84 8.10 -15.30
CA ARG A 455 -11.55 8.67 -16.46
C ARG A 455 -10.82 9.86 -17.06
N LEU A 456 -10.23 10.71 -16.22
CA LEU A 456 -9.40 11.81 -16.69
C LEU A 456 -8.15 11.29 -17.42
N LEU A 457 -7.48 10.27 -16.89
CA LEU A 457 -6.34 9.61 -17.56
C LEU A 457 -6.75 9.05 -18.93
N ALA A 458 -7.87 8.32 -19.01
CA ALA A 458 -8.38 7.76 -20.25
C ALA A 458 -8.65 8.86 -21.30
N ARG A 459 -9.22 9.99 -20.89
CA ARG A 459 -9.48 11.14 -21.79
C ARG A 459 -8.21 11.87 -22.22
N CYS A 460 -7.24 12.05 -21.33
CA CYS A 460 -5.99 12.75 -21.62
C CYS A 460 -4.99 11.89 -22.41
N TYR A 461 -5.07 10.57 -22.32
CA TYR A 461 -4.10 9.65 -22.90
C TYR A 461 -3.87 9.83 -24.42
N PRO A 462 -4.90 9.94 -25.29
CA PRO A 462 -4.67 10.12 -26.74
C PRO A 462 -3.88 11.40 -27.07
N TYR A 463 -4.07 12.46 -26.27
CA TYR A 463 -3.35 13.71 -26.43
C TYR A 463 -1.85 13.57 -26.10
N GLN A 464 -1.52 12.78 -25.07
CA GLN A 464 -0.13 12.50 -24.70
C GLN A 464 0.60 11.69 -25.77
N ILE A 465 -0.07 10.68 -26.34
CA ILE A 465 0.47 9.92 -27.48
C ILE A 465 0.74 10.86 -28.66
N ARG A 466 -0.21 11.74 -29.00
CA ARG A 466 -0.02 12.71 -30.09
C ARG A 466 1.11 13.70 -29.81
N ALA A 467 1.26 14.17 -28.57
CA ALA A 467 2.32 15.10 -28.18
C ALA A 467 3.71 14.49 -28.38
N ILE A 468 3.91 13.23 -27.98
CA ILE A 468 5.17 12.51 -28.18
C ILE A 468 5.47 12.34 -29.68
N VAL A 469 4.47 11.92 -30.45
CA VAL A 469 4.68 11.62 -31.87
C VAL A 469 4.83 12.88 -32.73
N GLY A 470 4.14 13.97 -32.38
CA GLY A 470 4.18 15.25 -33.09
C GLY A 470 5.36 16.17 -32.75
N SER A 471 6.15 15.86 -31.71
CA SER A 471 7.29 16.66 -31.26
C SER A 471 8.65 16.25 -31.87
N ALA A 472 8.67 15.34 -32.86
CA ALA A 472 9.87 15.05 -33.63
C ALA A 472 10.31 16.31 -34.41
N PRO A 473 11.54 16.83 -34.22
CA PRO A 473 11.93 18.12 -34.78
C PRO A 473 12.05 18.02 -36.30
N SER A 474 11.19 18.74 -37.02
CA SER A 474 11.44 19.10 -38.40
C SER A 474 12.57 20.13 -38.45
N GLN A 475 13.81 19.65 -38.61
CA GLN A 475 14.89 20.51 -39.11
C GLN A 475 14.62 20.82 -40.58
N ASP A 476 13.77 21.81 -40.85
CA ASP A 476 13.79 22.53 -42.12
C ASP A 476 13.28 23.96 -41.90
N THR A 477 14.18 24.80 -41.38
CA THR A 477 14.09 26.25 -41.61
C THR A 477 15.35 26.69 -42.32
N ARG A 478 15.41 26.38 -43.63
CA ARG A 478 16.21 27.17 -44.55
C ARG A 478 15.38 28.34 -45.04
N GLN A 479 15.98 29.51 -44.88
CA GLN A 479 15.57 30.81 -45.38
C GLN A 479 15.11 30.73 -46.84
N ASP A 480 14.00 31.40 -47.17
CA ASP A 480 14.07 32.42 -48.21
C ASP A 480 12.95 33.46 -48.12
N THR A 481 13.33 34.67 -48.53
CA THR A 481 12.63 35.93 -48.36
C THR A 481 12.11 36.39 -49.72
N SER A 482 10.80 36.60 -49.92
CA SER A 482 10.21 37.75 -50.66
C SER A 482 8.71 37.62 -50.96
N MET A 483 7.95 38.56 -50.39
CA MET A 483 6.85 39.38 -50.93
C MET A 483 5.92 38.95 -52.11
N ILE A 484 4.61 39.13 -51.84
CA ILE A 484 3.48 39.59 -52.68
C ILE A 484 2.77 38.59 -53.61
N ALA A 485 1.53 38.19 -53.26
CA ALA A 485 0.27 38.51 -53.96
C ALA A 485 -0.84 37.47 -53.69
N VAL A 486 -2.07 37.96 -53.63
CA VAL A 486 -3.33 37.26 -53.36
C VAL A 486 -3.94 36.71 -54.66
N HIS A 487 -4.30 35.42 -54.73
CA HIS A 487 -5.67 34.91 -54.99
C HIS A 487 -5.74 33.44 -55.47
N ALA A 488 -6.72 32.75 -54.89
CA ALA A 488 -7.65 31.76 -55.46
C ALA A 488 -7.15 30.34 -55.85
N ASN A 489 -7.73 29.38 -55.11
CA ASN A 489 -8.12 28.02 -55.52
C ASN A 489 -7.14 27.24 -56.41
N GLU A 490 -6.26 26.49 -55.76
CA GLU A 490 -5.84 25.18 -56.26
C GLU A 490 -5.95 24.16 -55.14
N ALA A 491 -6.78 23.15 -55.38
CA ALA A 491 -6.95 21.96 -54.57
C ALA A 491 -5.60 21.25 -54.44
N THR A 492 -4.90 21.50 -53.34
CA THR A 492 -3.71 20.74 -52.98
C THR A 492 -4.15 19.76 -51.91
N MET A 493 -4.26 18.49 -52.28
CA MET A 493 -4.54 17.41 -51.33
C MET A 493 -3.49 17.44 -50.23
N THR A 494 -3.90 17.90 -49.05
CA THR A 494 -3.21 17.59 -47.81
C THR A 494 -3.40 16.09 -47.54
N PRO A 495 -2.36 15.33 -47.23
CA PRO A 495 -2.56 13.97 -46.74
C PRO A 495 -3.08 14.08 -45.31
N GLN A 496 -4.41 14.17 -45.17
CA GLN A 496 -5.06 13.59 -44.02
C GLN A 496 -4.78 12.08 -44.05
N VAL A 497 -4.30 11.52 -42.95
CA VAL A 497 -4.99 10.49 -42.15
C VAL A 497 -4.00 10.02 -41.09
N TRP A 498 -4.10 10.59 -39.90
CA TRP A 498 -3.67 9.98 -38.63
C TRP A 498 -4.92 9.91 -37.73
N PRO A 499 -5.07 8.86 -36.91
CA PRO A 499 -6.29 8.07 -36.89
C PRO A 499 -7.48 8.73 -36.20
N SER A 500 -8.66 8.60 -36.81
CA SER A 500 -9.97 9.00 -36.28
C SER A 500 -10.51 8.04 -35.20
N ILE A 501 -9.65 7.52 -34.30
CA ILE A 501 -10.07 6.55 -33.27
C ILE A 501 -10.89 7.23 -32.17
N TYR A 502 -10.65 8.52 -31.90
CA TYR A 502 -11.52 9.35 -31.10
C TYR A 502 -12.09 10.41 -32.04
N GLY A 503 -13.38 10.32 -32.34
CA GLY A 503 -14.08 11.30 -33.17
C GLY A 503 -13.81 12.73 -32.71
N ASP A 504 -14.01 13.68 -33.63
CA ASP A 504 -13.79 15.12 -33.47
C ASP A 504 -13.95 15.57 -32.01
N LEU A 505 -12.83 15.67 -31.28
CA LEU A 505 -12.79 16.04 -29.87
C LEU A 505 -13.06 17.55 -29.81
N GLY A 506 -14.34 17.89 -29.95
CA GLY A 506 -14.87 19.25 -30.06
C GLY A 506 -14.80 20.09 -28.78
N ASP A 507 -13.98 19.69 -27.80
CA ASP A 507 -13.62 20.53 -26.66
C ASP A 507 -12.10 20.69 -26.62
N VAL A 508 -11.66 21.92 -26.90
CA VAL A 508 -10.27 22.37 -26.78
C VAL A 508 -9.86 22.25 -25.31
N PHE A 509 -9.29 21.11 -24.91
CA PHE A 509 -8.45 21.04 -23.72
C PHE A 509 -7.09 21.63 -24.10
N PRO A 510 -6.65 22.73 -23.47
CA PRO A 510 -5.29 23.22 -23.66
C PRO A 510 -4.31 22.12 -23.24
N LEU A 511 -3.50 21.64 -24.17
CA LEU A 511 -2.49 20.60 -23.94
C LEU A 511 -1.50 21.01 -22.83
N ASP A 512 -1.23 22.32 -22.72
CA ASP A 512 -0.30 22.90 -21.73
C ASP A 512 -0.86 22.91 -20.29
N ASP A 513 -2.18 22.76 -20.11
CA ASP A 513 -2.84 22.68 -18.79
C ASP A 513 -3.01 21.24 -18.29
N ILE A 514 -2.66 20.24 -19.10
CA ILE A 514 -2.74 18.83 -18.69
C ILE A 514 -1.56 18.55 -17.76
N GLN A 515 -1.80 18.61 -16.45
CA GLN A 515 -0.83 18.15 -15.44
C GLN A 515 -0.73 16.61 -15.44
N TRP A 516 -0.30 16.02 -16.56
CA TRP A 516 -0.25 14.58 -16.76
C TRP A 516 0.58 13.88 -15.70
N ASP A 517 1.78 14.38 -15.42
CA ASP A 517 2.66 13.78 -14.40
C ASP A 517 2.06 13.87 -13.00
N SER A 518 1.41 14.99 -12.69
CA SER A 518 0.66 15.15 -11.44
C SER A 518 -0.48 14.15 -11.35
N LEU A 519 -1.25 13.96 -12.42
CA LEU A 519 -2.34 13.00 -12.49
C LEU A 519 -1.83 11.56 -12.36
N LEU A 520 -0.81 11.19 -13.12
CA LEU A 520 -0.16 9.88 -13.13
C LEU A 520 0.48 9.57 -11.76
N SER A 521 1.01 10.57 -11.05
CA SER A 521 1.55 10.40 -9.70
C SER A 521 0.49 9.98 -8.67
N ASN A 522 -0.81 10.13 -8.95
CA ASN A 522 -1.85 9.56 -8.08
C ASN A 522 -1.94 8.03 -8.18
N PHE A 523 -1.35 7.44 -9.23
CA PHE A 523 -1.35 6.01 -9.51
C PHE A 523 0.05 5.40 -9.36
N THR A 524 1.09 6.19 -9.64
CA THR A 524 2.50 5.77 -9.67
C THR A 524 3.38 6.46 -8.62
N GLY A 525 2.85 7.42 -7.85
CA GLY A 525 3.58 8.32 -6.93
C GLY A 525 4.12 7.65 -5.67
N PHE A 526 4.73 6.49 -5.88
CA PHE A 526 5.28 5.53 -4.95
C PHE A 526 6.69 5.08 -5.37
N SER A 527 7.21 5.65 -6.46
CA SER A 527 8.58 5.50 -6.96
C SER A 527 9.50 6.59 -6.44
#